data_AF-A0A2M8P842-F1
#
_entry.id   AF-A0A2M8P842-F1
#
_cell.length_a   1.000
_cell.length_b   1.000
_cell.length_c   1.000
_cell.angle_alpha   90.00
_cell.angle_beta   90.00
_cell.angle_gamma   90.00
#
_symmetry.space_group_name_H-M   'P 1'
#
loop_
_entity.id
_entity.type
_entity.pdbx_description
1 polymer ?
#
loop_
_entity_poly.entity_id
_entity_poly.type
_entity_poly.pdbx_seq_one_letter_code
_entity_poly.pdbx_strand_id
1 'polypeptide(L)'
;GTKIPMSIVYRKGLEKNGDNPTLLYGYGSYGYTIDPTFRLSILPLLDRGFLYAIAHIRGGQINGRAWYEDGKLLKKMNTFTDFNDCAQFLIDDGYTNPEKLFAMGGSAGGLLMGACINLRPDLYKGVIAAVPFVDVVTTMLDESIPLTTGEFDEWGNPKDEKYYYYMLS
;
A
#
# COMPACT_ATOMS: atom_id res chain seq x y z
N GLY A 1 7.05 9.12 15.13
CA GLY A 1 7.00 7.73 14.64
C GLY A 1 8.10 7.46 13.64
N THR A 2 8.08 6.28 13.03
CA THR A 2 8.98 5.84 11.95
C THR A 2 8.85 6.76 10.73
N LYS A 3 9.95 7.05 10.04
CA LYS A 3 9.95 7.86 8.81
C LYS A 3 9.77 6.95 7.59
N ILE A 4 8.66 7.12 6.86
CA ILE A 4 8.34 6.32 5.67
C ILE A 4 8.85 7.06 4.42
N PRO A 5 9.79 6.47 3.65
CA PRO A 5 10.27 7.10 2.43
C PRO A 5 9.18 7.11 1.35
N MET A 6 9.15 8.16 0.53
CA MET A 6 8.35 8.21 -0.69
C MET A 6 9.18 8.69 -1.87
N SER A 7 8.92 8.12 -3.04
CA SER A 7 9.42 8.65 -4.31
C SER A 7 8.29 9.32 -5.06
N ILE A 8 8.48 10.58 -5.43
CA ILE A 8 7.45 11.42 -6.04
C ILE A 8 7.95 11.93 -7.39
N VAL A 9 7.10 11.85 -8.42
CA VAL A 9 7.36 12.43 -9.73
C VAL A 9 6.14 13.19 -10.22
N TYR A 10 6.39 14.36 -10.82
CA TYR A 10 5.39 15.22 -11.44
C TYR A 10 6.05 16.12 -12.48
N ARG A 11 5.23 16.74 -13.34
CA ARG A 11 5.72 17.67 -14.36
C ARG A 11 6.28 18.94 -13.71
N LYS A 12 7.44 19.41 -14.19
CA LYS A 12 8.05 20.67 -13.72
C LYS A 12 7.06 21.82 -13.83
N GLY A 13 6.99 22.65 -12.80
CA GLY A 13 6.06 23.78 -12.70
C GLY A 13 4.78 23.50 -11.91
N LEU A 14 4.61 22.27 -11.39
CA LEU A 14 3.53 21.95 -10.44
C LEU A 14 3.67 22.79 -9.16
N GLU A 15 2.55 23.38 -8.73
CA GLU A 15 2.43 24.12 -7.47
C GLU A 15 1.76 23.23 -6.40
N LYS A 16 2.29 23.25 -5.17
CA LYS A 16 1.71 22.55 -4.02
C LYS A 16 0.54 23.35 -3.40
N ASN A 17 -0.55 23.47 -4.15
CA ASN A 17 -1.74 24.22 -3.75
C ASN A 17 -2.91 23.31 -3.30
N GLY A 18 -2.64 22.02 -3.12
CA GLY A 18 -3.62 21.01 -2.73
C GLY A 18 -4.53 20.55 -3.87
N ASP A 19 -4.39 21.08 -5.09
CA ASP A 19 -5.37 20.86 -6.16
C ASP A 19 -4.89 19.91 -7.28
N ASN A 20 -3.75 19.24 -7.07
CA ASN A 20 -3.20 18.33 -8.07
C ASN A 20 -3.82 16.92 -7.93
N PRO A 21 -4.34 16.32 -9.01
CA PRO A 21 -4.71 14.92 -8.99
C PRO A 21 -3.48 14.07 -8.69
N THR A 22 -3.61 13.07 -7.83
CA THR A 22 -2.47 12.28 -7.35
C THR A 22 -2.79 10.80 -7.40
N LEU A 23 -1.86 10.00 -7.91
CA LEU A 23 -1.90 8.54 -7.81
C LEU A 23 -0.80 8.07 -6.87
N LEU A 24 -1.19 7.54 -5.71
CA LEU A 24 -0.32 6.92 -4.73
C LEU A 24 -0.29 5.40 -4.93
N TYR A 25 0.90 4.84 -5.11
CA TYR A 25 1.13 3.42 -5.33
C TYR A 25 1.83 2.74 -4.15
N GLY A 26 1.42 1.51 -3.82
CA GLY A 26 2.02 0.71 -2.75
C GLY A 26 1.91 -0.81 -2.97
N TYR A 27 2.75 -1.57 -2.26
CA TYR A 27 2.73 -3.04 -2.28
C TYR A 27 2.95 -3.65 -0.89
N GLY A 28 4.13 -3.47 -0.29
CA GLY A 28 4.36 -3.70 1.14
C GLY A 28 4.27 -5.16 1.63
N SER A 29 4.67 -6.14 0.83
CA SER A 29 4.70 -7.56 1.24
C SER A 29 5.90 -8.30 0.64
N TYR A 30 6.23 -9.46 1.23
CA TYR A 30 7.31 -10.38 0.82
C TYR A 30 8.72 -9.77 0.77
N GLY A 31 8.92 -8.59 1.36
CA GLY A 31 10.17 -7.83 1.24
C GLY A 31 10.40 -7.28 -0.17
N TYR A 32 9.37 -7.27 -1.02
CA TYR A 32 9.49 -6.75 -2.38
C TYR A 32 9.60 -5.22 -2.34
N THR A 33 10.69 -4.69 -2.89
CA THR A 33 10.93 -3.25 -2.97
C THR A 33 10.42 -2.71 -4.30
N ILE A 34 9.58 -1.66 -4.25
CA ILE A 34 9.13 -0.95 -5.45
C ILE A 34 10.17 0.12 -5.77
N ASP A 35 11.14 -0.21 -6.62
CA ASP A 35 12.16 0.76 -7.00
C ASP A 35 11.58 1.92 -7.82
N PRO A 36 12.06 3.16 -7.61
CA PRO A 36 11.63 4.34 -8.36
C PRO A 36 12.28 4.37 -9.75
N THR A 37 11.92 3.40 -10.58
CA THR A 37 12.39 3.27 -11.95
C THR A 37 11.45 3.94 -12.95
N PHE A 38 11.97 4.25 -14.13
CA PHE A 38 11.18 4.84 -15.20
C PHE A 38 10.07 3.87 -15.67
N ARG A 39 8.83 4.37 -15.79
CA ARG A 39 7.66 3.61 -16.24
C ARG A 39 6.91 4.38 -17.32
N LEU A 40 6.82 3.83 -18.53
CA LEU A 40 6.06 4.44 -19.62
C LEU A 40 4.56 4.55 -19.28
N SER A 41 4.04 3.62 -18.49
CA SER A 41 2.61 3.55 -18.13
C SER A 41 2.12 4.74 -17.30
N ILE A 42 3.01 5.47 -16.61
CA ILE A 42 2.61 6.65 -15.82
C ILE A 42 2.71 7.96 -16.60
N LEU A 43 3.37 8.00 -17.77
CA LEU A 43 3.51 9.23 -18.55
C LEU A 43 2.16 9.89 -18.90
N PRO A 44 1.12 9.14 -19.33
CA PRO A 44 -0.19 9.74 -19.61
C PRO A 44 -0.82 10.43 -18.39
N LEU A 45 -0.53 9.97 -17.18
CA LEU A 45 -0.97 10.63 -15.94
C LEU A 45 -0.21 11.94 -15.76
N LEU A 46 1.12 11.90 -15.83
CA LEU A 46 1.98 13.07 -15.67
C LEU A 46 1.66 14.17 -16.69
N ASP A 47 1.37 13.80 -17.94
CA ASP A 47 0.97 14.72 -19.01
C ASP A 47 -0.39 15.40 -18.75
N ARG A 48 -1.24 14.77 -17.93
CA ARG A 48 -2.56 15.27 -17.50
C ARG A 48 -2.52 15.97 -16.14
N GLY A 49 -1.34 16.30 -15.64
CA GLY A 49 -1.16 17.04 -14.39
C GLY A 49 -1.25 16.17 -13.13
N PHE A 50 -1.25 14.84 -13.26
CA PHE A 50 -1.13 13.99 -12.08
C PHE A 50 0.28 14.05 -11.49
N LEU A 51 0.33 14.02 -10.17
CA LEU A 51 1.48 13.56 -9.41
C LEU A 51 1.42 12.04 -9.25
N TYR A 52 2.55 11.37 -9.41
CA TYR A 52 2.68 9.95 -9.11
C TYR A 52 3.63 9.77 -7.93
N ALA A 53 3.18 9.04 -6.91
CA ALA A 53 3.94 8.77 -5.70
C ALA A 53 4.02 7.27 -5.44
N ILE A 54 5.18 6.80 -4.98
CA ILE A 54 5.40 5.45 -4.47
C ILE A 54 5.63 5.57 -2.96
N ALA A 55 4.81 4.90 -2.17
CA ALA A 55 5.01 4.77 -0.73
C ALA A 55 5.86 3.54 -0.43
N HIS A 56 7.06 3.75 0.13
CA HIS A 56 7.98 2.67 0.49
C HIS A 56 7.70 2.12 1.89
N ILE A 57 6.47 1.66 2.08
CA ILE A 57 5.90 1.19 3.35
C ILE A 57 6.57 -0.07 3.91
N ARG A 58 6.43 -0.31 5.21
CA ARG A 58 6.90 -1.55 5.85
C ARG A 58 6.24 -2.79 5.24
N GLY A 59 6.97 -3.90 5.25
CA GLY A 59 6.65 -5.11 4.49
C GLY A 59 7.32 -5.18 3.11
N GLY A 60 7.81 -4.05 2.59
CA GLY A 60 8.88 -4.01 1.58
C GLY A 60 10.27 -4.10 2.24
N GLN A 61 11.36 -3.89 1.47
CA GLN A 61 12.72 -4.00 2.00
C GLN A 61 13.64 -2.83 1.64
N ILE A 62 13.09 -1.63 1.39
CA ILE A 62 13.85 -0.43 1.03
C ILE A 62 14.93 -0.07 2.08
N ASN A 63 14.61 -0.27 3.37
CA ASN A 63 15.49 -0.02 4.50
C ASN A 63 16.11 -1.31 5.06
N GLY A 64 16.24 -2.34 4.23
CA GLY A 64 16.78 -3.65 4.61
C GLY A 64 15.78 -4.57 5.33
N ARG A 65 16.25 -5.74 5.76
CA ARG A 65 15.40 -6.85 6.21
C ARG A 65 14.45 -6.49 7.37
N ALA A 66 14.90 -5.67 8.31
CA ALA A 66 14.07 -5.24 9.43
C ALA A 66 12.80 -4.50 8.97
N TRP A 67 12.85 -3.80 7.83
CA TRP A 67 11.69 -3.10 7.27
C TRP A 67 10.58 -4.06 6.81
N TYR A 68 10.97 -5.23 6.31
CA TYR A 68 10.05 -6.28 5.91
C TYR A 68 9.49 -7.01 7.12
N GLU A 69 10.36 -7.42 8.06
CA GLU A 69 9.96 -8.09 9.30
C GLU A 69 9.01 -7.23 10.15
N ASP A 70 9.11 -5.89 10.04
CA ASP A 70 8.22 -4.95 10.72
C ASP A 70 6.90 -4.68 9.96
N GLY A 71 6.61 -5.41 8.88
CA GLY A 71 5.36 -5.30 8.10
C GLY A 71 4.85 -6.65 7.59
N LYS A 72 5.02 -7.70 8.40
CA LYS A 72 4.50 -9.05 8.16
C LYS A 72 4.00 -9.70 9.46
N LEU A 73 3.31 -10.83 9.36
CA LEU A 73 2.75 -11.55 10.51
C LEU A 73 1.98 -10.59 11.45
N LEU A 74 2.21 -10.68 12.75
CA LEU A 74 1.59 -9.84 13.80
C LEU A 74 2.02 -8.37 13.79
N LYS A 75 2.70 -7.93 12.73
CA LYS A 75 3.06 -6.55 12.47
C LYS A 75 2.50 -6.03 11.15
N LYS A 76 1.71 -6.83 10.43
CA LYS A 76 1.15 -6.47 9.12
C LYS A 76 0.38 -5.14 9.11
N MET A 77 -0.27 -4.76 10.21
CA MET A 77 -0.98 -3.48 10.32
C MET A 77 -0.11 -2.27 10.03
N ASN A 78 1.20 -2.35 10.30
CA ASN A 78 2.15 -1.30 9.98
C ASN A 78 2.15 -0.96 8.49
N THR A 79 2.01 -1.96 7.60
CA THR A 79 1.94 -1.74 6.15
C THR A 79 0.78 -0.83 5.78
N PHE A 80 -0.39 -1.05 6.37
CA PHE A 80 -1.60 -0.30 6.05
C PHE A 80 -1.58 1.10 6.66
N THR A 81 -1.14 1.22 7.92
CA THR A 81 -1.03 2.52 8.59
C THR A 81 0.04 3.40 7.94
N ASP A 82 1.19 2.83 7.54
CA ASP A 82 2.24 3.57 6.82
C ASP A 82 1.72 4.15 5.50
N PHE A 83 0.87 3.41 4.79
CA PHE A 83 0.30 3.86 3.53
C PHE A 83 -0.71 4.99 3.72
N ASN A 84 -1.56 4.88 4.74
CA ASN A 84 -2.49 5.95 5.12
C ASN A 84 -1.75 7.19 5.62
N ASP A 85 -0.65 7.04 6.37
CA ASP A 85 0.20 8.15 6.81
C ASP A 85 0.86 8.86 5.61
N CYS A 86 1.32 8.10 4.60
CA CYS A 86 1.81 8.65 3.33
C CYS A 86 0.72 9.44 2.58
N ALA A 87 -0.51 8.92 2.52
CA ALA A 87 -1.65 9.59 1.91
C ALA A 87 -1.99 10.90 2.65
N GLN A 88 -2.07 10.85 3.98
CA GLN A 88 -2.30 12.02 4.82
C GLN A 88 -1.20 13.07 4.63
N PHE A 89 0.07 12.66 4.57
CA PHE A 89 1.18 13.57 4.31
C PHE A 89 1.05 14.30 2.96
N LEU A 90 0.63 13.62 1.89
CA LEU A 90 0.42 14.26 0.58
C LEU A 90 -0.69 15.32 0.63
N ILE A 91 -1.73 15.10 1.45
CA ILE A 91 -2.80 16.06 1.66
C ILE A 91 -2.29 17.25 2.49
N ASP A 92 -1.67 16.98 3.63
CA ASP A 92 -1.23 17.99 4.59
C ASP A 92 -0.13 18.91 4.02
N ASP A 93 0.77 18.38 3.19
CA ASP A 93 1.85 19.15 2.55
C ASP A 93 1.38 19.86 1.25
N GLY A 94 0.07 19.83 0.96
CA GLY A 94 -0.52 20.54 -0.17
C GLY A 94 -0.19 19.94 -1.53
N TYR A 95 0.24 18.68 -1.62
CA TYR A 95 0.38 18.03 -2.92
C TYR A 95 -1.00 17.79 -3.56
N THR A 96 -1.99 17.39 -2.76
CA THR A 96 -3.33 17.00 -3.23
C THR A 96 -4.39 17.25 -2.14
N ASN A 97 -5.60 16.76 -2.36
CA ASN A 97 -6.69 16.75 -1.39
C ASN A 97 -7.49 15.43 -1.52
N PRO A 98 -8.34 15.07 -0.55
CA PRO A 98 -9.12 13.83 -0.60
C PRO A 98 -9.96 13.64 -1.85
N GLU A 99 -10.49 14.72 -2.45
CA GLU A 99 -11.29 14.67 -3.68
C GLU A 99 -10.45 14.41 -4.94
N LYS A 100 -9.12 14.45 -4.81
CA LYS A 100 -8.14 14.33 -5.91
C LYS A 100 -7.05 13.29 -5.65
N LEU A 101 -7.07 12.60 -4.51
CA LEU A 101 -6.15 11.53 -4.19
C LEU A 101 -6.72 10.16 -4.58
N PHE A 102 -5.98 9.44 -5.41
CA PHE A 102 -6.26 8.07 -5.81
C PHE A 102 -5.16 7.13 -5.29
N ALA A 103 -5.53 5.90 -4.95
CA ALA A 103 -4.58 4.87 -4.55
C ALA A 103 -4.60 3.65 -5.49
N MET A 104 -3.47 2.97 -5.63
CA MET A 104 -3.36 1.76 -6.43
C MET A 104 -2.42 0.73 -5.78
N GLY A 105 -2.83 -0.54 -5.85
CA GLY A 105 -2.04 -1.70 -5.46
C GLY A 105 -2.60 -2.96 -6.13
N GLY A 106 -1.76 -3.99 -6.29
CA GLY A 106 -2.18 -5.24 -6.93
C GLY A 106 -1.61 -6.50 -6.27
N SER A 107 -2.31 -7.62 -6.40
CA SER A 107 -2.01 -8.88 -5.69
C SER A 107 -2.03 -8.63 -4.16
N ALA A 108 -0.92 -8.82 -3.44
CA ALA A 108 -0.79 -8.39 -2.05
C ALA A 108 -0.88 -6.87 -1.85
N GLY A 109 -0.57 -6.06 -2.87
CA GLY A 109 -0.92 -4.64 -2.87
C GLY A 109 -2.44 -4.40 -2.97
N GLY A 110 -3.21 -5.38 -3.43
CA GLY A 110 -4.67 -5.35 -3.39
C GLY A 110 -5.23 -5.60 -1.99
N LEU A 111 -4.56 -6.43 -1.17
CA LEU A 111 -4.83 -6.52 0.27
C LEU A 111 -4.65 -5.15 0.93
N LEU A 112 -3.53 -4.48 0.63
CA LEU A 112 -3.26 -3.12 1.09
C LEU A 112 -4.42 -2.17 0.73
N MET A 113 -4.88 -2.19 -0.52
CA MET A 113 -6.01 -1.34 -0.94
C MET A 113 -7.29 -1.63 -0.13
N GLY A 114 -7.64 -2.91 0.06
CA GLY A 114 -8.81 -3.30 0.84
C GLY A 114 -8.73 -2.87 2.31
N ALA A 115 -7.58 -3.05 2.94
CA ALA A 115 -7.37 -2.63 4.33
C ALA A 115 -7.41 -1.11 4.48
N CYS A 116 -6.73 -0.35 3.61
CA CYS A 116 -6.67 1.11 3.70
C CYS A 116 -8.04 1.77 3.58
N ILE A 117 -8.90 1.33 2.65
CA ILE A 117 -10.25 1.91 2.49
C ILE A 117 -11.18 1.56 3.63
N ASN A 118 -10.98 0.43 4.32
CA ASN A 118 -11.76 0.11 5.52
C ASN A 118 -11.30 0.96 6.72
N LEU A 119 -10.00 1.23 6.84
CA LEU A 119 -9.43 2.00 7.94
C LEU A 119 -9.64 3.53 7.79
N ARG A 120 -9.46 4.06 6.58
CA ARG A 120 -9.49 5.51 6.28
C ARG A 120 -10.12 5.77 4.90
N PRO A 121 -11.42 5.48 4.72
CA PRO A 121 -12.11 5.75 3.46
C PRO A 121 -12.13 7.23 3.09
N ASP A 122 -12.01 8.12 4.08
CA ASP A 122 -12.03 9.57 3.94
C ASP A 122 -10.83 10.15 3.18
N LEU A 123 -9.73 9.38 3.03
CA LEU A 123 -8.51 9.87 2.38
C LEU A 123 -8.54 9.83 0.85
N TYR A 124 -9.39 8.99 0.26
CA TYR A 124 -9.27 8.60 -1.15
C TYR A 124 -10.54 8.91 -1.94
N LYS A 125 -10.39 9.60 -3.06
CA LYS A 125 -11.48 9.77 -4.05
C LYS A 125 -11.83 8.45 -4.74
N GLY A 126 -10.83 7.61 -4.97
CA GLY A 126 -10.98 6.33 -5.63
C GLY A 126 -9.75 5.44 -5.50
N VAL A 127 -9.97 4.13 -5.62
CA VAL A 127 -8.91 3.13 -5.44
C VAL A 127 -8.94 2.10 -6.56
N ILE A 128 -7.75 1.73 -7.04
CA ILE A 128 -7.54 0.67 -8.02
C ILE A 128 -6.93 -0.54 -7.30
N ALA A 129 -7.77 -1.55 -7.03
CA ALA A 129 -7.36 -2.82 -6.45
C ALA A 129 -7.23 -3.89 -7.54
N ALA A 130 -6.02 -4.14 -8.03
CA ALA A 130 -5.78 -5.09 -9.12
C ALA A 130 -5.57 -6.52 -8.60
N VAL A 131 -6.38 -7.49 -9.08
CA VAL A 131 -6.33 -8.92 -8.64
C VAL A 131 -6.14 -9.08 -7.12
N PRO A 132 -7.03 -8.51 -6.29
CA PRO A 132 -6.72 -8.25 -4.89
C PRO A 132 -6.90 -9.48 -3.99
N PHE A 133 -5.91 -9.74 -3.12
CA PHE A 133 -6.03 -10.74 -2.05
C PHE A 133 -6.83 -10.16 -0.87
N VAL A 134 -8.14 -10.46 -0.77
CA VAL A 134 -9.03 -9.81 0.20
C VAL A 134 -9.87 -10.76 1.06
N ASP A 135 -10.03 -12.01 0.64
CA ASP A 135 -10.68 -13.05 1.46
C ASP A 135 -9.63 -13.80 2.31
N VAL A 136 -8.91 -13.04 3.13
CA VAL A 136 -7.66 -13.46 3.76
C VAL A 136 -7.88 -14.65 4.71
N VAL A 137 -8.83 -14.56 5.64
CA VAL A 137 -9.03 -15.59 6.67
C VAL A 137 -9.54 -16.90 6.03
N THR A 138 -10.54 -16.83 5.16
CA THR A 138 -11.10 -18.02 4.49
C THR A 138 -10.04 -18.72 3.65
N THR A 139 -9.30 -17.95 2.84
CA THR A 139 -8.25 -18.49 1.97
C THR A 139 -7.13 -19.13 2.78
N MET A 140 -6.66 -18.45 3.83
CA MET A 140 -5.54 -18.94 4.65
C MET A 140 -5.93 -20.09 5.58
N LEU A 141 -7.21 -20.37 5.79
CA LEU A 141 -7.67 -21.58 6.48
C LEU A 141 -7.68 -22.83 5.57
N ASP A 142 -7.73 -22.64 4.25
CA ASP A 142 -7.86 -23.72 3.26
C ASP A 142 -6.52 -24.02 2.56
N GLU A 143 -5.87 -25.11 3.00
CA GLU A 143 -4.61 -25.59 2.44
C GLU A 143 -4.75 -26.23 1.05
N SER A 144 -5.97 -26.45 0.55
CA SER A 144 -6.19 -26.94 -0.82
C SER A 144 -6.02 -25.83 -1.87
N ILE A 145 -6.10 -24.56 -1.46
CA ILE A 145 -5.85 -23.42 -2.33
C ILE A 145 -4.33 -23.29 -2.55
N PRO A 146 -3.87 -23.17 -3.81
CA PRO A 146 -2.44 -22.97 -4.09
C PRO A 146 -1.86 -21.76 -3.33
N LEU A 147 -0.60 -21.87 -2.93
CA LEU A 147 0.20 -20.89 -2.17
C LEU A 147 -0.11 -20.81 -0.67
N THR A 148 -1.30 -21.14 -0.19
CA THR A 148 -1.71 -20.98 1.23
C THR A 148 -0.64 -21.44 2.22
N THR A 149 -0.13 -22.67 2.07
CA THR A 149 0.86 -23.23 2.99
C THR A 149 2.21 -22.51 2.97
N GLY A 150 2.61 -21.98 1.81
CA GLY A 150 3.82 -21.17 1.67
C GLY A 150 3.66 -19.74 2.21
N GLU A 151 2.42 -19.25 2.31
CA GLU A 151 2.12 -17.91 2.80
C GLU A 151 1.91 -17.82 4.32
N PHE A 152 1.93 -18.94 5.04
CA PHE A 152 1.91 -18.93 6.51
C PHE A 152 3.08 -18.14 7.09
N ASP A 153 4.24 -18.19 6.44
CA ASP A 153 5.40 -17.41 6.86
C ASP A 153 5.27 -15.91 6.55
N GLU A 154 4.30 -15.49 5.72
CA GLU A 154 4.03 -14.07 5.41
C GLU A 154 2.93 -13.48 6.30
N TRP A 155 1.77 -14.13 6.33
CA TRP A 155 0.56 -13.61 7.00
C TRP A 155 0.33 -14.22 8.38
N GLY A 156 0.78 -15.45 8.58
CA GLY A 156 0.44 -16.30 9.72
C GLY A 156 -0.50 -17.43 9.31
N ASN A 157 -0.64 -18.43 10.19
CA ASN A 157 -1.57 -19.53 10.00
C ASN A 157 -2.82 -19.32 10.87
N PRO A 158 -4.00 -19.00 10.30
CA PRO A 158 -5.22 -18.74 11.07
C PRO A 158 -5.82 -19.99 11.72
N LYS A 159 -5.22 -21.17 11.58
CA LYS A 159 -5.54 -22.33 12.45
C LYS A 159 -5.02 -22.13 13.89
N ASP A 160 -4.05 -21.24 14.08
CA ASP A 160 -3.68 -20.71 15.39
C ASP A 160 -4.55 -19.49 15.70
N GLU A 161 -5.26 -19.57 16.83
CA GLU A 161 -6.19 -18.55 17.34
C GLU A 161 -5.58 -17.14 17.36
N LYS A 162 -4.29 -17.03 17.67
CA LYS A 162 -3.57 -15.76 17.70
C LYS A 162 -3.54 -15.08 16.33
N TYR A 163 -3.26 -15.84 15.28
CA TYR A 163 -3.22 -15.32 13.91
C TYR A 163 -4.62 -15.15 13.35
N TYR A 164 -5.56 -16.04 13.69
CA TYR A 164 -6.98 -15.90 13.30
C TYR A 164 -7.53 -14.52 13.70
N TYR A 165 -7.42 -14.16 14.97
CA TYR A 165 -7.97 -12.90 15.46
C TYR A 165 -7.22 -11.69 14.94
N TYR A 166 -5.89 -11.79 14.78
CA TYR A 166 -5.10 -10.70 14.22
C TYR A 166 -5.40 -10.45 12.73
N MET A 167 -5.68 -11.51 11.96
CA MET A 167 -6.02 -11.38 10.53
C MET A 167 -7.46 -10.91 10.29
N LEU A 168 -8.36 -11.15 11.25
CA LEU A 168 -9.77 -10.75 11.18
C LEU A 168 -10.00 -9.28 11.57
N SER A 169 -9.11 -8.70 12.38
CA SER A 169 -9.19 -7.32 12.89
C SER A 169 -8.69 -6.28 11.89
#